data_AF-A0A6P2UV45-F1
#
_entry.id   AF-A0A6P2UV45-F1
#
_cell.length_a   1.000
_cell.length_b   1.000
_cell.length_c   1.000
_cell.angle_alpha   90.00
_cell.angle_beta   90.00
_cell.angle_gamma   90.00
#
_symmetry.space_group_name_H-M   'P 1'
#
loop_
_entity.id
_entity.type
_entity.pdbx_description
1 polymer ?
#
loop_
_entity_poly.entity_id
_entity_poly.type
_entity_poly.pdbx_seq_one_letter_code
_entity_poly.pdbx_strand_id
1 'polypeptide(L)' 'MTTPSERTAAVLRARAFLGELRSASLGKVPREIASAAENLLRHYPSLADIELTCAMYPACWEMPVSSAKSGR' A
#
# COMPACT_ATOMS: atom_id res chain seq x y z
N MET A 1 16.78 1.91 -11.38
CA MET A 1 15.56 1.09 -11.57
C MET A 1 15.08 0.64 -10.20
N THR A 2 13.77 0.56 -9.97
CA THR A 2 13.20 0.08 -8.70
C THR A 2 13.25 -1.45 -8.63
N THR A 3 13.58 -2.02 -7.48
CA THR A 3 13.54 -3.47 -7.24
C THR A 3 12.09 -3.99 -7.15
N PRO A 4 11.86 -5.31 -7.30
CA PRO A 4 10.55 -5.92 -7.05
C PRO A 4 9.99 -5.60 -5.66
N SER A 5 10.82 -5.70 -4.62
CA SER A 5 10.39 -5.43 -3.24
C SER A 5 10.16 -3.94 -2.97
N GLU A 6 10.89 -3.03 -3.62
CA GLU A 6 10.60 -1.59 -3.58
C GLU A 6 9.24 -1.25 -4.20
N ARG A 7 8.86 -1.90 -5.31
CA ARG A 7 7.55 -1.73 -5.95
C ARG A 7 6.42 -2.20 -5.04
N THR A 8 6.53 -3.41 -4.48
CA THR A 8 5.54 -3.92 -3.53
C THR A 8 5.40 -3.01 -2.32
N ALA A 9 6.53 -2.54 -1.77
CA ALA A 9 6.52 -1.62 -0.64
C ALA A 9 5.83 -0.28 -0.98
N ALA A 10 6.03 0.24 -2.20
CA ALA A 10 5.34 1.44 -2.66
C ALA A 10 3.81 1.23 -2.73
N VAL A 11 3.36 0.09 -3.27
CA VAL A 11 1.93 -0.26 -3.34
C VAL A 11 1.31 -0.36 -1.96
N LEU A 12 1.98 -1.03 -1.01
CA LEU A 12 1.53 -1.18 0.37
C LEU A 12 1.45 0.17 1.10
N ARG A 13 2.48 1.02 0.97
CA ARG A 13 2.49 2.36 1.57
C ARG A 13 1.38 3.25 1.01
N ALA A 14 1.15 3.22 -0.30
CA ALA A 14 0.08 3.98 -0.91
C ALA A 14 -1.30 3.52 -0.40
N ARG A 15 -1.52 2.21 -0.21
CA ARG A 15 -2.75 1.70 0.42
C ARG A 15 -2.94 2.25 1.83
N ALA A 16 -1.89 2.23 2.65
CA ALA A 16 -1.93 2.76 4.02
C ALA A 16 -2.26 4.27 4.03
N PHE A 17 -1.58 5.04 3.20
CA PHE A 17 -1.82 6.48 3.05
C PHE A 17 -3.25 6.80 2.61
N LEU A 18 -3.81 6.06 1.63
CA LEU A 18 -5.22 6.21 1.25
C LEU A 18 -6.16 5.89 2.42
N GLY A 19 -5.81 4.88 3.24
CA GLY A 19 -6.53 4.55 4.46
C GLY A 19 -6.55 5.69 5.48
N GLU A 20 -5.43 6.37 5.66
CA GLU A 20 -5.31 7.57 6.50
C GLU A 20 -6.16 8.72 5.95
N LEU A 21 -6.09 9.00 4.65
CA LEU A 21 -6.89 10.07 4.01
C LEU A 21 -8.39 9.83 4.14
N ARG A 22 -8.85 8.58 3.94
CA ARG A 22 -10.25 8.20 4.11
C ARG A 22 -10.72 8.38 5.56
N SER A 23 -9.85 8.11 6.53
CA SER A 23 -10.20 8.07 7.96
C SER A 23 -9.90 9.39 8.68
N ALA A 24 -9.36 10.39 7.98
CA ALA A 24 -9.05 11.70 8.54
C ALA A 24 -10.34 12.37 9.06
N SER A 25 -10.29 12.89 10.29
CA SER A 25 -11.40 13.59 10.91
C SER A 25 -11.84 14.81 10.09
N LEU A 26 -13.13 15.16 10.16
CA LEU A 26 -13.69 16.37 9.55
C LEU A 26 -12.80 17.59 9.84
N GLY A 27 -12.40 18.30 8.77
CA GLY A 27 -11.59 19.51 8.85
C GLY A 27 -10.08 19.32 8.65
N LYS A 28 -9.54 18.09 8.68
CA LYS A 28 -8.11 17.84 8.38
C LYS A 28 -7.83 17.59 6.90
N VAL A 29 -8.80 17.07 6.16
CA VAL A 29 -8.70 16.72 4.75
C VAL A 29 -10.01 17.17 4.07
N PRO A 30 -9.96 17.83 2.89
CA PRO A 30 -11.16 18.17 2.13
C PRO A 30 -12.00 16.92 1.83
N ARG A 31 -13.33 17.06 1.87
CA ARG A 31 -14.26 15.93 1.69
C ARG A 31 -14.05 15.22 0.36
N GLU A 32 -13.71 15.98 -0.67
CA GLU A 32 -13.44 15.50 -2.03
C GLU A 32 -12.24 14.57 -2.06
N ILE A 33 -11.18 14.90 -1.29
CA ILE A 33 -9.97 14.08 -1.19
C ILE A 33 -10.24 12.79 -0.41
N ALA A 34 -10.98 12.86 0.69
CA ALA A 34 -11.37 11.68 1.45
C ALA A 34 -12.25 10.73 0.62
N SER A 35 -13.19 11.27 -0.15
CA SER A 35 -14.04 10.51 -1.07
C SER A 35 -13.23 9.90 -2.23
N ALA A 36 -12.28 10.64 -2.79
CA ALA A 36 -11.37 10.09 -3.80
C ALA A 36 -10.53 8.92 -3.25
N ALA A 37 -10.01 9.05 -2.02
CA ALA A 37 -9.28 7.97 -1.36
C ALA A 37 -10.15 6.73 -1.12
N GLU A 38 -11.40 6.91 -0.69
CA GLU A 38 -12.36 5.83 -0.54
C GLU A 38 -12.63 5.10 -1.87
N ASN A 39 -12.86 5.86 -2.94
CA ASN A 39 -13.12 5.31 -4.27
C ASN A 39 -11.91 4.53 -4.81
N LEU A 40 -10.69 5.04 -4.61
CA LEU A 40 -9.47 4.32 -4.97
C LEU A 40 -9.33 3.03 -4.17
N LEU A 41 -9.54 3.07 -2.85
CA LEU A 41 -9.44 1.89 -1.97
C LEU A 41 -10.41 0.76 -2.33
N ARG A 42 -11.57 1.07 -2.93
CA ARG A 42 -12.54 0.07 -3.39
C ARG A 42 -11.97 -0.87 -4.46
N HIS A 43 -11.04 -0.37 -5.26
CA HIS A 43 -10.43 -1.10 -6.38
C HIS A 43 -8.93 -1.32 -6.21
N TYR A 44 -8.36 -0.84 -5.10
CA TYR A 44 -6.96 -1.02 -4.78
C TYR A 44 -6.72 -2.48 -4.37
N PRO A 45 -5.62 -3.12 -4.80
CA PRO A 45 -5.34 -4.51 -4.45
C PRO A 45 -5.33 -4.72 -2.93
N SER A 46 -5.98 -5.80 -2.50
CA SER A 46 -5.93 -6.24 -1.12
C SER A 46 -4.54 -6.80 -0.79
N LEU A 47 -4.27 -7.04 0.50
CA LEU A 47 -3.03 -7.69 0.90
C LEU A 47 -2.88 -9.07 0.25
N ALA A 48 -3.97 -9.85 0.20
CA ALA A 48 -3.98 -11.17 -0.42
C ALA A 48 -3.70 -11.11 -1.93
N ASP A 49 -4.24 -10.11 -2.64
CA ASP A 49 -3.95 -9.91 -4.07
C ASP A 49 -2.46 -9.61 -4.30
N ILE A 50 -1.85 -8.81 -3.42
CA ILE A 50 -0.42 -8.46 -3.47
C ILE A 50 0.44 -9.70 -3.19
N GLU A 51 0.12 -10.47 -2.15
CA GLU A 51 0.84 -11.69 -1.79
C GLU A 51 0.79 -12.73 -2.92
N LEU A 52 -0.41 -12.94 -3.50
CA LEU A 52 -0.59 -13.82 -4.66
C LEU A 52 0.23 -13.32 -5.87
N THR A 53 0.22 -12.02 -6.14
CA THR A 53 0.99 -11.43 -7.24
C THR A 53 2.50 -11.63 -7.03
N CYS A 54 3.01 -11.47 -5.81
CA CYS A 54 4.41 -11.74 -5.48
C CYS A 54 4.77 -13.23 -5.72
N ALA A 55 3.90 -14.14 -5.33
CA ALA A 55 4.11 -15.57 -5.52
C ALA A 55 4.13 -15.98 -6.99
N MET A 56 3.24 -15.39 -7.81
CA MET A 56 3.11 -15.72 -9.24
C MET A 56 4.16 -15.03 -10.12
N TYR A 57 4.66 -13.85 -9.74
CA TYR A 57 5.58 -13.04 -10.55
C TYR A 57 6.78 -12.50 -9.75
N PRO A 58 7.65 -13.36 -9.19
CA PRO A 58 8.71 -12.94 -8.26
C PRO A 58 9.77 -12.01 -8.87
N ALA A 59 10.01 -12.09 -10.18
CA ALA A 59 10.89 -11.15 -10.87
C ALA A 59 10.30 -9.72 -10.98
N CYS A 60 8.99 -9.60 -10.78
CA CYS A 60 8.26 -8.34 -10.84
C CYS A 60 7.82 -7.85 -9.46
N TRP A 61 7.40 -8.74 -8.57
CA TRP A 61 6.84 -8.37 -7.29
C TRP A 61 7.41 -9.29 -6.22
N GLU A 62 7.90 -8.69 -5.15
CA GLU A 62 8.45 -9.45 -4.02
C GLU A 62 7.94 -8.81 -2.73
N MET A 63 7.56 -9.61 -1.75
CA MET A 63 7.17 -9.07 -0.45
C MET A 63 8.38 -8.38 0.20
N PRO A 64 8.24 -7.12 0.66
CA PRO A 64 9.35 -6.46 1.31
C PRO A 64 9.73 -7.22 2.58
N VAL A 65 11.02 -7.53 2.71
CA VAL A 65 11.54 -8.11 3.95
C VAL A 65 11.26 -7.12 5.08
N SER A 66 10.54 -7.58 6.11
CA SER A 66 10.37 -6.77 7.31
C SER A 66 11.76 -6.60 7.92
N SER A 67 12.32 -5.39 7.83
CA SER A 67 13.51 -5.04 8.61
C SER A 67 13.06 -4.91 10.07
N ALA A 68 12.70 -6.02 10.69
CA ALA A 68 12.74 -6.12 12.14
C ALA A 68 14.17 -5.76 12.50
N LYS A 69 14.36 -4.57 13.10
CA LYS A 69 15.66 -4.14 13.62
C LYS A 69 16.19 -5.31 14.43
N SER A 70 17.23 -5.96 13.93
CA SER A 70 18.04 -6.88 14.73
C SER A 70 18.64 -6.00 15.83
N GLY A 71 17.97 -6.01 16.99
CA GLY A 71 18.45 -5.34 18.18
C GLY A 71 19.80 -5.92 18.53
N ARG A 72 20.83 -5.10 18.44
CA ARG A 72 22.05 -5.23 19.23
C ARG A 72 21.93 -4.28 20.40
#